data_AF-A0A7K2THZ3-F1
#
_entry.id   AF-A0A7K2THZ3-F1
#
_cell.length_a   1.000
_cell.length_b   1.000
_cell.length_c   1.000
_cell.angle_alpha   90.00
_cell.angle_beta   90.00
_cell.angle_gamma   90.00
#
_symmetry.space_group_name_H-M   'P 1'
#
loop_
_entity.id
_entity.type
_entity.pdbx_description
1 polymer ?
#
loop_
_entity_poly.entity_id
_entity_poly.type
_entity_poly.pdbx_seq_one_letter_code
_entity_poly.pdbx_strand_id
1 'polypeptide(L)'
;MFYGDPSTLGVLMRVRATAAVAAMLLAAVTGCGGSDDGKDVATKPQPATPTAPAESTGAGNPEVDCSDESLSQADWIEHCAEEGGGTGGDGTAGRLTGLKFGESFTWPDGLKVSVVDAKEWTKFVEDDYSEDDPEATEFRIRLKITNGSKAPVKLDDLSTFIDGATNGGEASTTQFVTDSDPLEGRLAPGVTVTKTDDNSLESRYGKKIVVTVQRSGEDFPEFEGEITG
;
A
#
# COMPACT_ATOMS: atom_id res chain seq x y z
N MET A 1 -26.43 60.06 11.15
CA MET A 1 -27.35 59.57 12.19
C MET A 1 -28.46 58.78 11.51
N PHE A 2 -28.20 57.51 11.23
CA PHE A 2 -29.20 56.47 10.95
C PHE A 2 -28.54 55.17 11.40
N TYR A 3 -28.99 54.68 12.54
CA TYR A 3 -28.65 53.37 13.10
C TYR A 3 -29.48 52.32 12.36
N GLY A 4 -28.83 51.26 11.90
CA GLY A 4 -29.50 50.07 11.36
C GLY A 4 -28.76 48.83 11.85
N ASP A 5 -29.34 48.19 12.87
CA ASP A 5 -28.97 46.86 13.38
C ASP A 5 -28.93 45.80 12.26
N PRO A 6 -27.95 44.90 12.32
CA PRO A 6 -28.16 43.53 11.89
C PRO A 6 -28.00 42.55 13.06
N SER A 7 -29.15 41.99 13.44
CA SER A 7 -29.35 40.54 13.54
C SER A 7 -28.52 39.77 14.58
N THR A 8 -29.07 39.73 15.79
CA THR A 8 -28.94 38.60 16.72
C THR A 8 -29.85 37.45 16.26
N LEU A 9 -29.30 36.39 15.66
CA LEU A 9 -30.03 35.14 15.47
C LEU A 9 -29.07 33.93 15.48
N GLY A 10 -29.25 33.05 16.47
CA GLY A 10 -29.04 31.62 16.28
C GLY A 10 -27.74 31.00 16.83
N VAL A 11 -27.53 31.04 18.15
CA VAL A 11 -26.65 30.07 18.82
C VAL A 11 -27.34 28.69 18.77
N LEU A 12 -26.97 27.87 17.79
CA LEU A 12 -27.35 26.46 17.72
C LEU A 12 -26.39 25.66 18.61
N MET A 13 -26.79 25.44 19.88
CA MET A 13 -26.21 24.42 20.75
C MET A 13 -26.38 23.04 20.11
N ARG A 14 -25.29 22.44 19.62
CA ARG A 14 -25.26 20.99 19.34
C ARG A 14 -24.96 20.25 20.64
N VAL A 15 -26.02 19.69 21.23
CA VAL A 15 -25.97 18.77 22.37
C VAL A 15 -25.20 17.52 21.94
N ARG A 16 -24.09 17.23 22.63
CA ARG A 16 -23.33 15.98 22.53
C ARG A 16 -24.18 14.86 23.13
N ALA A 17 -24.67 13.94 22.29
CA ALA A 17 -25.28 12.69 22.75
C ALA A 17 -24.18 11.64 22.92
N THR A 18 -23.79 11.38 24.17
CA THR A 18 -23.00 10.23 24.56
C THR A 18 -23.90 8.99 24.57
N ALA A 19 -23.72 8.09 23.61
CA ALA A 19 -24.31 6.75 23.66
C ALA A 19 -23.24 5.75 24.12
N ALA A 20 -23.33 5.35 25.39
CA ALA A 20 -22.60 4.21 25.92
C ALA A 20 -23.30 2.92 25.48
N VAL A 21 -22.62 2.05 24.73
CA VAL A 21 -23.08 0.69 24.45
C VAL A 21 -22.19 -0.27 25.23
N ALA A 22 -22.75 -0.84 26.28
CA ALA A 22 -22.12 -1.87 27.09
C ALA A 22 -22.75 -3.24 26.82
N ALA A 23 -21.85 -4.22 26.70
CA ALA A 23 -21.95 -5.61 27.14
C ALA A 23 -22.73 -6.66 26.31
N MET A 24 -21.90 -7.60 25.83
CA MET A 24 -22.00 -9.08 25.94
C MET A 24 -22.94 -9.85 25.00
N LEU A 25 -22.33 -10.81 24.30
CA LEU A 25 -22.81 -12.20 24.28
C LEU A 25 -21.65 -13.17 23.91
N LEU A 26 -21.27 -13.99 24.88
CA LEU A 26 -20.52 -15.23 24.72
C LEU A 26 -21.44 -16.29 24.09
N ALA A 27 -20.94 -17.03 23.09
CA ALA A 27 -21.51 -18.31 22.69
C ALA A 27 -20.38 -19.31 22.40
N ALA A 28 -20.53 -20.49 22.98
CA ALA A 28 -19.54 -21.54 23.16
C ALA A 28 -19.27 -22.33 21.88
N VAL A 29 -18.01 -22.75 21.68
CA VAL A 29 -17.64 -23.80 20.73
C VAL A 29 -17.44 -25.08 21.53
N THR A 30 -18.46 -25.92 21.57
CA THR A 30 -18.36 -27.33 21.98
C THR A 30 -17.95 -28.16 20.77
N GLY A 31 -16.87 -28.92 20.90
CA GLY A 31 -16.28 -29.71 19.83
C GLY A 31 -17.00 -31.00 19.49
N CYS A 32 -16.44 -31.72 18.51
CA CYS A 32 -16.63 -33.15 18.35
C CYS A 32 -15.36 -33.74 17.71
N GLY A 33 -14.46 -34.23 18.55
CA GLY A 33 -13.55 -35.32 18.20
C GLY A 33 -14.28 -36.65 18.45
N GLY A 34 -14.00 -37.66 17.63
CA GLY A 34 -14.60 -38.99 17.80
C GLY A 34 -14.02 -39.99 16.81
N SER A 35 -12.90 -40.58 17.19
CA SER A 35 -12.33 -41.81 16.62
C SER A 35 -13.17 -43.05 16.94
N ASP A 36 -13.03 -44.03 16.05
CA ASP A 36 -13.37 -45.47 16.10
C ASP A 36 -13.73 -46.12 17.44
N ASP A 37 -14.73 -47.03 17.43
CA ASP A 37 -14.50 -48.49 17.38
C ASP A 37 -15.79 -49.28 17.71
N GLY A 38 -16.05 -50.36 16.95
CA GLY A 38 -17.15 -51.28 17.27
C GLY A 38 -17.44 -52.42 16.28
N LYS A 39 -16.50 -53.39 16.18
CA LYS A 39 -16.65 -54.88 16.28
C LYS A 39 -17.99 -55.53 15.88
N ASP A 40 -18.12 -56.70 15.25
CA ASP A 40 -17.31 -57.82 14.72
C ASP A 40 -18.29 -58.53 13.73
N VAL A 41 -17.92 -59.33 12.73
CA VAL A 41 -17.73 -60.80 12.84
C VAL A 41 -17.13 -61.34 11.52
N ALA A 42 -15.96 -61.97 11.69
CA ALA A 42 -15.40 -63.15 11.01
C ALA A 42 -15.67 -63.39 9.50
N THR A 43 -14.59 -63.50 8.71
CA THR A 43 -13.99 -64.79 8.26
C THR A 43 -12.93 -64.52 7.16
N LYS A 44 -11.67 -64.92 7.41
CA LYS A 44 -10.56 -65.09 6.43
C LYS A 44 -10.66 -66.54 5.89
N PRO A 45 -10.23 -66.96 4.65
CA PRO A 45 -8.95 -66.58 4.04
C PRO A 45 -8.76 -66.59 2.47
N GLN A 46 -7.83 -65.73 1.98
CA GLN A 46 -6.67 -66.04 1.09
C GLN A 46 -6.90 -66.43 -0.41
N PRO A 47 -5.90 -66.36 -1.35
CA PRO A 47 -4.82 -65.40 -1.67
C PRO A 47 -4.80 -64.92 -3.16
N ALA A 48 -3.82 -64.05 -3.47
CA ALA A 48 -2.96 -64.02 -4.68
C ALA A 48 -3.04 -62.75 -5.56
N THR A 49 -2.06 -61.86 -5.35
CA THR A 49 -1.38 -61.04 -6.38
C THR A 49 -0.86 -61.94 -7.53
N PRO A 50 -0.50 -61.46 -8.75
CA PRO A 50 -0.42 -60.07 -9.22
C PRO A 50 -0.98 -59.82 -10.64
N THR A 51 -1.25 -58.56 -11.00
CA THR A 51 -1.16 -58.13 -12.40
C THR A 51 -0.63 -56.70 -12.44
N ALA A 52 0.61 -56.59 -12.91
CA ALA A 52 1.18 -55.40 -13.53
C ALA A 52 1.85 -55.90 -14.83
N PRO A 53 2.22 -55.04 -15.79
CA PRO A 53 1.85 -53.64 -16.01
C PRO A 53 1.31 -53.42 -17.44
N ALA A 54 0.69 -52.27 -17.70
CA ALA A 54 0.71 -51.68 -19.03
C ALA A 54 1.61 -50.44 -18.96
N GLU A 55 2.82 -50.58 -19.52
CA GLU A 55 3.70 -49.46 -19.84
C GLU A 55 3.15 -48.66 -21.01
N SER A 56 3.36 -47.34 -20.95
CA SER A 56 3.54 -46.36 -22.04
C SER A 56 3.16 -45.02 -21.41
N THR A 57 3.96 -43.97 -21.34
CA THR A 57 5.08 -43.50 -22.17
C THR A 57 5.71 -42.33 -21.40
N GLY A 58 7.00 -42.08 -21.56
CA GLY A 58 7.72 -41.07 -20.78
C GLY A 58 7.35 -39.60 -21.05
N ALA A 59 8.17 -38.74 -20.43
CA ALA A 59 8.31 -37.30 -20.62
C ALA A 59 7.41 -36.39 -19.74
N GLY A 60 8.08 -35.45 -19.06
CA GLY A 60 7.49 -34.23 -18.49
C GLY A 60 7.02 -34.36 -17.04
N ASN A 61 7.57 -33.53 -16.16
CA ASN A 61 6.83 -33.11 -14.96
C ASN A 61 5.45 -32.62 -15.41
N PRO A 62 4.35 -32.94 -14.71
CA PRO A 62 3.06 -32.35 -15.03
C PRO A 62 3.20 -30.83 -14.93
N GLU A 63 2.96 -30.13 -16.04
CA GLU A 63 2.92 -28.67 -16.10
C GLU A 63 1.74 -28.21 -15.25
N VAL A 64 2.02 -27.62 -14.10
CA VAL A 64 1.02 -27.09 -13.17
C VAL A 64 0.53 -25.75 -13.70
N ASP A 65 -0.78 -25.54 -13.80
CA ASP A 65 -1.35 -24.23 -14.15
C ASP A 65 -1.28 -23.29 -12.95
N CYS A 66 -0.30 -22.40 -12.94
CA CYS A 66 -0.08 -21.44 -11.87
C CYS A 66 -1.19 -20.39 -11.70
N SER A 67 -2.22 -20.42 -12.57
CA SER A 67 -3.44 -19.60 -12.46
C SER A 67 -4.61 -20.34 -11.80
N ASP A 68 -4.43 -21.62 -11.45
CA ASP A 68 -5.48 -22.43 -10.81
C ASP A 68 -5.61 -22.07 -9.32
N GLU A 69 -6.71 -21.40 -8.97
CA GLU A 69 -7.04 -20.99 -7.59
C GLU A 69 -7.29 -22.17 -6.64
N SER A 70 -7.43 -23.40 -7.17
CA SER A 70 -7.58 -24.61 -6.37
C SER A 70 -6.24 -25.21 -5.91
N LEU A 71 -5.12 -24.68 -6.40
CA LEU A 71 -3.79 -25.10 -5.94
C LEU A 71 -3.56 -24.70 -4.49
N SER A 72 -2.93 -25.61 -3.74
CA SER A 72 -2.45 -25.24 -2.41
C SER A 72 -1.27 -24.27 -2.54
N GLN A 73 -1.12 -23.39 -1.57
CA GLN A 73 -0.01 -22.42 -1.54
C GLN A 73 1.37 -23.11 -1.60
N ALA A 74 1.49 -24.29 -1.00
CA ALA A 74 2.74 -25.05 -1.03
C ALA A 74 3.05 -25.59 -2.44
N ASP A 75 2.06 -26.16 -3.11
CA ASP A 75 2.21 -26.69 -4.47
C ASP A 75 2.46 -25.56 -5.48
N TRP A 76 1.82 -24.41 -5.28
CA TRP A 76 2.08 -23.20 -6.09
C TRP A 76 3.53 -22.74 -5.92
N ILE A 77 4.06 -22.66 -4.70
CA ILE A 77 5.45 -22.26 -4.48
C ILE A 77 6.43 -23.28 -5.10
N GLU A 78 6.17 -24.58 -4.94
CA GLU A 78 7.07 -25.62 -5.45
C GLU A 78 7.13 -25.67 -6.99
N HIS A 79 6.01 -25.40 -7.65
CA HIS A 79 5.88 -25.56 -9.10
C HIS A 79 5.83 -24.25 -9.91
N CYS A 80 5.55 -23.12 -9.25
CA CYS A 80 5.36 -21.82 -9.90
C CYS A 80 6.31 -20.73 -9.40
N ALA A 81 7.08 -20.96 -8.32
CA ALA A 81 8.02 -19.95 -7.82
C ALA A 81 9.30 -19.83 -8.67
N GLU A 82 9.66 -20.86 -9.43
CA GLU A 82 10.85 -20.85 -10.30
C GLU A 82 10.48 -20.73 -11.78
N GLU A 83 10.03 -19.53 -12.15
CA GLU A 83 10.38 -18.78 -13.38
C GLU A 83 9.36 -17.61 -13.53
N GLY A 84 9.78 -16.40 -13.17
CA GLY A 84 9.26 -15.19 -13.83
C GLY A 84 8.00 -14.51 -13.29
N GLY A 85 7.75 -14.53 -11.97
CA GLY A 85 6.81 -13.60 -11.33
C GLY A 85 7.36 -12.17 -11.13
N GLY A 86 8.60 -11.92 -11.56
CA GLY A 86 9.18 -10.58 -11.63
C GLY A 86 8.93 -9.99 -13.00
N THR A 87 8.22 -8.88 -13.08
CA THR A 87 8.07 -8.04 -14.27
C THR A 87 9.44 -7.87 -14.93
N GLY A 88 9.62 -8.50 -16.09
CA GLY A 88 10.89 -8.52 -16.82
C GLY A 88 11.35 -7.13 -17.25
N GLY A 89 12.10 -6.47 -16.37
CA GLY A 89 13.01 -5.40 -16.72
C GLY A 89 14.32 -6.01 -17.23
N ASP A 90 14.71 -5.69 -18.45
CA ASP A 90 15.87 -6.19 -19.20
C ASP A 90 17.25 -5.77 -18.64
N GLY A 91 17.35 -5.51 -17.33
CA GLY A 91 18.61 -5.17 -16.68
C GLY A 91 19.19 -3.80 -17.07
N THR A 92 18.44 -2.98 -17.82
CA THR A 92 18.76 -1.58 -18.08
C THR A 92 18.08 -0.60 -17.10
N ALA A 93 17.30 -1.13 -16.14
CA ALA A 93 16.61 -0.39 -15.08
C ALA A 93 17.62 0.25 -14.11
N GLY A 94 18.00 1.49 -14.39
CA GLY A 94 18.83 2.29 -13.52
C GLY A 94 18.17 2.50 -12.16
N ARG A 95 18.91 2.21 -11.08
CA ARG A 95 18.64 2.59 -9.68
C ARG A 95 17.17 2.86 -9.35
N LEU A 96 16.39 1.80 -9.22
CA LEU A 96 15.07 1.87 -8.60
C LEU A 96 15.17 2.19 -7.10
N THR A 97 16.33 1.95 -6.50
CA THR A 97 16.58 2.21 -5.08
C THR A 97 17.79 3.12 -4.88
N GLY A 98 17.83 3.77 -3.70
CA GLY A 98 18.96 4.60 -3.28
C GLY A 98 19.07 5.96 -3.96
N LEU A 99 18.00 6.43 -4.63
CA LEU A 99 17.92 7.82 -5.07
C LEU A 99 17.87 8.72 -3.84
N LYS A 100 18.47 9.90 -3.91
CA LYS A 100 18.38 10.90 -2.83
C LYS A 100 17.32 11.94 -3.16
N PHE A 101 16.77 12.59 -2.13
CA PHE A 101 15.94 13.79 -2.35
C PHE A 101 16.70 14.80 -3.23
N GLY A 102 16.01 15.32 -4.25
CA GLY A 102 16.55 16.18 -5.30
C GLY A 102 17.03 15.43 -6.56
N GLU A 103 17.33 14.13 -6.46
CA GLU A 103 17.57 13.30 -7.66
C GLU A 103 16.25 12.99 -8.37
N SER A 104 16.33 12.63 -9.66
CA SER A 104 15.15 12.36 -10.48
C SER A 104 15.18 10.97 -11.07
N PHE A 105 14.02 10.34 -11.12
CA PHE A 105 13.75 9.14 -11.90
C PHE A 105 12.95 9.51 -13.16
N THR A 106 13.17 8.81 -14.27
CA THR A 106 12.40 9.02 -15.51
C THR A 106 11.93 7.67 -16.04
N TRP A 107 10.61 7.48 -16.12
CA TRP A 107 10.01 6.30 -16.73
C TRP A 107 10.27 6.29 -18.25
N PRO A 108 10.20 5.11 -18.91
CA PRO A 108 10.45 4.99 -20.34
C PRO A 108 9.56 5.86 -21.24
N ASP A 109 8.36 6.22 -20.77
CA ASP A 109 7.43 7.09 -21.50
C ASP A 109 7.79 8.59 -21.44
N GLY A 110 8.80 8.95 -20.63
CA GLY A 110 9.30 10.31 -20.46
C GLY A 110 8.68 11.07 -19.29
N LEU A 111 7.80 10.46 -18.48
CA LEU A 111 7.41 11.04 -17.20
C LEU A 111 8.61 11.04 -16.26
N LYS A 112 8.88 12.17 -15.61
CA LYS A 112 9.99 12.33 -14.67
C LYS A 112 9.47 12.79 -13.32
N VAL A 113 9.97 12.19 -12.25
CA VAL A 113 9.64 12.54 -10.87
C VAL A 113 10.90 12.74 -10.04
N SER A 114 10.82 13.63 -9.05
CA SER A 114 11.81 13.76 -7.98
C SER A 114 11.10 14.16 -6.69
N VAL A 115 11.51 13.59 -5.56
CA VAL A 115 11.14 14.10 -4.24
C VAL A 115 12.04 15.28 -3.91
N VAL A 116 11.46 16.47 -3.76
CA VAL A 116 12.19 17.73 -3.55
C VAL A 116 12.62 17.86 -2.10
N ASP A 117 11.67 17.70 -1.18
CA ASP A 117 11.90 17.67 0.26
C ASP A 117 10.71 17.04 1.00
N ALA A 118 10.92 16.80 2.29
CA ALA A 118 9.91 16.46 3.28
C ALA A 118 10.03 17.47 4.42
N LYS A 119 8.93 18.14 4.76
CA LYS A 119 8.93 19.20 5.78
C LYS A 119 7.90 18.94 6.86
N GLU A 120 8.34 19.05 8.10
CA GLU A 120 7.46 18.97 9.26
C GLU A 120 6.37 20.05 9.15
N TRP A 121 5.13 19.63 9.43
CA TRP A 121 3.97 20.49 9.41
C TRP A 121 3.61 20.90 10.82
N THR A 122 3.57 22.21 11.06
CA THR A 122 3.33 22.80 12.39
C THR A 122 2.25 23.90 12.36
N LYS A 123 1.62 24.10 11.20
CA LYS A 123 0.66 25.20 10.95
C LYS A 123 -0.75 24.65 10.81
N PHE A 124 -1.21 23.93 11.82
CA PHE A 124 -2.53 23.32 11.82
C PHE A 124 -3.65 24.37 11.81
N VAL A 125 -4.70 24.10 11.04
CA VAL A 125 -5.95 24.87 11.01
C VAL A 125 -7.15 23.97 11.27
N GLU A 126 -8.30 24.54 11.63
CA GLU A 126 -9.51 23.78 12.00
C GLU A 126 -10.00 22.81 10.92
N ASP A 127 -9.72 23.10 9.64
CA ASP A 127 -10.13 22.28 8.50
C ASP A 127 -9.11 21.17 8.15
N ASP A 128 -7.98 21.05 8.86
CA ASP A 128 -7.02 19.97 8.65
C ASP A 128 -7.57 18.64 9.19
N TYR A 129 -7.18 17.52 8.55
CA TYR A 129 -7.59 16.18 8.97
C TYR A 129 -6.70 15.60 10.09
N SER A 130 -5.67 16.34 10.50
CA SER A 130 -4.77 16.00 11.61
C SER A 130 -4.67 17.18 12.58
N GLU A 131 -4.37 16.83 13.82
CA GLU A 131 -4.09 17.75 14.92
C GLU A 131 -2.62 17.62 15.34
N ASP A 132 -2.14 18.55 16.16
CA ASP A 132 -0.80 18.49 16.75
C ASP A 132 -0.71 17.30 17.73
N ASP A 133 -0.23 16.15 17.25
CA ASP A 133 0.02 14.94 18.04
C ASP A 133 1.52 14.84 18.40
N PRO A 134 1.90 14.94 19.69
CA PRO A 134 3.29 14.85 20.09
C PRO A 134 3.93 13.46 19.85
N GLU A 135 3.13 12.41 19.61
CA GLU A 135 3.61 11.06 19.30
C GLU A 135 3.83 10.85 17.80
N ALA A 136 3.39 11.80 16.96
CA ALA A 136 3.57 11.76 15.52
C ALA A 136 4.42 12.93 15.02
N THR A 137 5.09 12.72 13.91
CA THR A 137 5.67 13.78 13.09
C THR A 137 4.75 13.91 11.89
N GLU A 138 3.99 15.00 11.86
CA GLU A 138 3.18 15.41 10.71
C GLU A 138 4.10 16.11 9.71
N PHE A 139 4.04 15.75 8.43
CA PHE A 139 4.92 16.30 7.41
C PHE A 139 4.30 16.28 6.01
N ARG A 140 4.76 17.22 5.19
CA ARG A 140 4.42 17.30 3.78
C ARG A 140 5.64 16.99 2.94
N ILE A 141 5.51 16.06 1.99
CA ILE A 141 6.48 15.89 0.92
C ILE A 141 6.11 16.76 -0.27
N ARG A 142 7.12 17.22 -1.01
CA ARG A 142 6.93 17.93 -2.28
C ARG A 142 7.52 17.13 -3.41
N LEU A 143 6.70 16.76 -4.38
CA LEU A 143 7.12 16.04 -5.58
C LEU A 143 7.19 17.01 -6.76
N LYS A 144 8.31 17.02 -7.47
CA LYS A 144 8.41 17.72 -8.76
C LYS A 144 8.20 16.71 -9.88
N ILE A 145 7.25 17.01 -10.76
CA ILE A 145 6.80 16.12 -11.82
C ILE A 145 6.92 16.85 -13.14
N THR A 146 7.61 16.25 -14.11
CA THR A 146 7.74 16.77 -15.48
C THR A 146 7.19 15.75 -16.46
N ASN A 147 6.18 16.12 -17.23
CA ASN A 147 5.69 15.29 -18.32
C ASN A 147 6.53 15.52 -19.59
N GLY A 148 7.57 14.70 -19.79
CA GLY A 148 8.37 14.70 -21.01
C GLY A 148 7.78 13.87 -22.15
N SER A 149 6.63 13.22 -21.93
CA SER A 149 5.96 12.40 -22.94
C SER A 149 5.26 13.24 -24.00
N LYS A 150 4.68 12.58 -25.00
CA LYS A 150 3.87 13.22 -26.06
C LYS A 150 2.38 13.29 -25.72
N ALA A 151 1.93 12.70 -24.62
CA ALA A 151 0.53 12.61 -24.24
C ALA A 151 0.28 13.24 -22.85
N PRO A 152 -0.93 13.71 -22.55
CA PRO A 152 -1.27 14.12 -21.18
C PRO A 152 -1.18 12.94 -20.22
N VAL A 153 -0.57 13.15 -19.06
CA VAL A 153 -0.46 12.16 -17.97
C VAL A 153 -1.49 12.49 -16.90
N LYS A 154 -2.18 11.48 -16.36
CA LYS A 154 -3.02 11.65 -15.17
C LYS A 154 -2.12 11.57 -13.94
N LEU A 155 -2.26 12.53 -13.03
CA LEU A 155 -1.51 12.53 -11.78
C LEU A 155 -2.13 11.60 -10.74
N ASP A 156 -3.44 11.32 -10.88
CA ASP A 156 -4.16 10.36 -10.03
C ASP A 156 -3.65 8.91 -10.18
N ASP A 157 -2.88 8.63 -11.24
CA ASP A 157 -2.24 7.33 -11.46
C ASP A 157 -0.91 7.21 -10.67
N LEU A 158 -0.47 8.30 -10.02
CA LEU A 158 0.69 8.34 -9.13
C LEU A 158 0.23 8.29 -7.68
N SER A 159 0.95 7.54 -6.87
CA SER A 159 0.81 7.56 -5.42
C SER A 159 2.17 7.43 -4.75
N THR A 160 2.18 7.59 -3.45
CA THR A 160 3.38 7.57 -2.62
C THR A 160 3.18 6.61 -1.46
N PHE A 161 4.24 5.89 -1.12
CA PHE A 161 4.34 5.04 0.05
C PHE A 161 5.59 5.45 0.81
N ILE A 162 5.49 5.64 2.12
CA ILE A 162 6.56 6.25 2.89
C ILE A 162 6.86 5.40 4.11
N ASP A 163 8.11 4.95 4.20
CA ASP A 163 8.61 4.16 5.33
C ASP A 163 9.65 4.93 6.12
N GLY A 164 9.68 4.70 7.43
CA GLY A 164 10.77 5.10 8.31
C GLY A 164 12.04 4.31 8.01
N ALA A 165 13.09 5.00 7.56
CA ALA A 165 14.37 4.40 7.19
C ALA A 165 15.29 4.15 8.40
N THR A 166 14.90 4.56 9.61
CA THR A 166 15.71 4.37 10.83
C THR A 166 15.29 3.12 11.59
N ASN A 167 14.01 3.07 11.99
CA ASN A 167 13.47 2.00 12.84
C ASN A 167 12.28 1.27 12.19
N GLY A 168 12.06 1.43 10.88
CA GLY A 168 10.87 0.96 10.19
C GLY A 168 9.65 1.85 10.44
N GLY A 169 8.45 1.31 10.20
CA GLY A 169 7.18 2.01 10.36
C GLY A 169 6.72 2.66 9.06
N GLU A 170 5.43 2.57 8.78
CA GLU A 170 4.79 3.15 7.60
C GLU A 170 4.11 4.46 7.99
N ALA A 171 4.28 5.50 7.18
CA ALA A 171 3.56 6.74 7.37
C ALA A 171 2.09 6.57 6.96
N SER A 172 1.18 7.11 7.75
CA SER A 172 -0.23 7.22 7.38
C SER A 172 -0.45 8.48 6.55
N THR A 173 -1.33 8.40 5.54
CA THR A 173 -1.76 9.59 4.80
C THR A 173 -2.63 10.49 5.68
N THR A 174 -2.44 11.81 5.56
CA THR A 174 -3.28 12.84 6.17
C THR A 174 -3.60 13.91 5.12
N GLN A 175 -4.18 15.04 5.53
CA GLN A 175 -4.43 16.16 4.63
C GLN A 175 -4.34 17.48 5.38
N PHE A 176 -3.45 18.37 4.93
CA PHE A 176 -3.39 19.75 5.38
C PHE A 176 -3.94 20.67 4.30
N VAL A 177 -4.91 21.51 4.62
CA VAL A 177 -5.62 22.34 3.63
C VAL A 177 -4.78 23.51 3.13
N THR A 178 -3.93 24.07 4.00
CA THR A 178 -3.11 25.24 3.65
C THR A 178 -2.01 24.83 2.68
N ASP A 179 -1.83 25.58 1.59
CA ASP A 179 -0.79 25.34 0.56
C ASP A 179 -0.82 23.92 -0.07
N SER A 180 -1.97 23.25 -0.03
CA SER A 180 -2.16 21.91 -0.61
C SER A 180 -2.23 21.97 -2.14
N ASP A 181 -1.52 21.06 -2.80
CA ASP A 181 -1.63 20.81 -4.23
C ASP A 181 -1.46 19.30 -4.50
N PRO A 182 -2.50 18.48 -4.27
CA PRO A 182 -2.39 17.02 -4.29
C PRO A 182 -2.03 16.46 -5.68
N LEU A 183 -1.67 15.17 -5.70
CA LEU A 183 -1.38 14.37 -6.91
C LEU A 183 -2.64 14.07 -7.74
N GLU A 184 -3.34 15.13 -8.15
CA GLU A 184 -4.61 15.02 -8.87
C GLU A 184 -4.57 15.74 -10.22
N GLY A 185 -5.45 15.30 -11.12
CA GLY A 185 -5.72 15.95 -12.39
C GLY A 185 -4.80 15.49 -13.51
N ARG A 186 -4.54 16.37 -14.49
CA ARG A 186 -3.80 16.02 -15.71
C ARG A 186 -2.69 16.99 -16.01
N LEU A 187 -1.50 16.45 -16.30
CA LEU A 187 -0.32 17.19 -16.67
C LEU A 187 -0.10 17.12 -18.19
N ALA A 188 -0.17 18.27 -18.87
CA ALA A 188 0.03 18.35 -20.31
C ALA A 188 1.50 18.06 -20.71
N PRO A 189 1.75 17.63 -21.96
CA PRO A 189 3.11 17.45 -22.48
C PRO A 189 4.00 18.69 -22.30
N GLY A 190 5.25 18.48 -21.88
CA GLY A 190 6.26 19.52 -21.66
C GLY A 190 6.09 20.32 -20.37
N VAL A 191 5.02 20.09 -19.59
CA VAL A 191 4.76 20.85 -18.36
C VAL A 191 5.49 20.24 -17.17
N THR A 192 5.95 21.11 -16.27
CA THR A 192 6.50 20.73 -14.97
C THR A 192 5.69 21.38 -13.85
N VAL A 193 5.33 20.61 -12.83
CA VAL A 193 4.61 21.06 -11.64
C VAL A 193 5.30 20.56 -10.38
N THR A 194 4.98 21.17 -9.25
CA THR A 194 5.29 20.65 -7.92
C THR A 194 3.99 20.36 -7.20
N LYS A 195 3.82 19.11 -6.77
CA LYS A 195 2.66 18.61 -6.03
C LYS A 195 3.05 18.28 -4.60
N THR A 196 2.06 18.15 -3.73
CA THR A 196 2.23 17.84 -2.32
C THR A 196 1.57 16.51 -2.00
N ASP A 197 2.12 15.83 -1.01
CA ASP A 197 1.48 14.68 -0.38
C ASP A 197 1.74 14.74 1.14
N ASP A 198 0.67 14.55 1.91
CA ASP A 198 0.60 14.88 3.33
C ASP A 198 0.56 13.61 4.15
N ASN A 199 1.48 13.49 5.12
CA ASN A 199 1.74 12.24 5.80
C ASN A 199 2.03 12.45 7.30
N SER A 200 1.79 11.40 8.07
CA SER A 200 2.03 11.32 9.50
C SER A 200 2.85 10.07 9.80
N LEU A 201 3.99 10.21 10.47
CA LEU A 201 4.82 9.08 10.89
C LEU A 201 5.03 9.13 12.40
N GLU A 202 4.78 8.02 13.10
CA GLU A 202 5.03 8.00 14.55
C GLU A 202 6.48 8.37 14.86
N SER A 203 6.68 9.30 15.79
CA SER A 203 7.99 9.88 16.12
C SER A 203 9.02 8.84 16.57
N ARG A 204 8.58 7.69 17.08
CA ARG A 204 9.46 6.55 17.44
C ARG A 204 10.24 5.97 16.25
N TYR A 205 9.76 6.20 15.03
CA TYR A 205 10.38 5.69 13.81
C TYR A 205 11.51 6.58 13.26
N GLY A 206 11.70 7.77 13.84
CA GLY A 206 12.73 8.73 13.46
C GLY A 206 12.35 9.56 12.24
N LYS A 207 13.26 10.46 11.81
CA LYS A 207 13.01 11.42 10.73
C LYS A 207 13.54 11.00 9.36
N LYS A 208 14.42 9.99 9.29
CA LYS A 208 14.88 9.47 7.99
C LYS A 208 13.78 8.63 7.37
N ILE A 209 13.50 8.86 6.10
CA ILE A 209 12.41 8.20 5.39
C ILE A 209 12.86 7.71 4.00
N VAL A 210 12.16 6.69 3.51
CA VAL A 210 12.17 6.26 2.11
C VAL A 210 10.81 6.62 1.54
N VAL A 211 10.79 7.35 0.42
CA VAL A 211 9.58 7.67 -0.33
C VAL A 211 9.59 6.85 -1.60
N THR A 212 8.68 5.90 -1.71
CA THR A 212 8.45 5.10 -2.91
C THR A 212 7.35 5.76 -3.73
N VAL A 213 7.67 6.15 -4.96
CA VAL A 213 6.66 6.71 -5.89
C VAL A 213 6.10 5.57 -6.73
N GLN A 214 4.81 5.29 -6.56
CA GLN A 214 4.13 4.25 -7.31
C GLN A 214 3.43 4.82 -8.55
N ARG A 215 3.45 4.01 -9.61
CA ARG A 215 2.69 4.23 -10.83
C ARG A 215 2.18 2.88 -11.30
N SER A 216 0.88 2.77 -11.59
CA SER A 216 0.24 1.48 -11.90
C SER A 216 0.98 0.66 -12.96
N GLY A 217 1.46 -0.54 -12.58
CA GLY A 217 2.08 -1.51 -13.49
C GLY A 217 3.49 -1.16 -13.98
N GLU A 218 4.16 -0.20 -13.33
CA GLU A 218 5.47 0.34 -13.73
C GLU A 218 6.51 0.17 -12.61
N ASP A 219 7.75 0.55 -12.90
CA ASP A 219 8.83 0.62 -11.91
C ASP A 219 8.51 1.61 -10.76
N PHE A 220 8.95 1.26 -9.56
CA PHE A 220 8.71 2.01 -8.31
C PHE A 220 10.01 2.62 -7.76
N PRO A 221 10.40 3.84 -8.17
CA PRO A 221 11.61 4.47 -7.63
C PRO A 221 11.47 4.84 -6.14
N GLU A 222 12.52 4.54 -5.38
CA GLU A 222 12.65 4.84 -3.95
C GLU A 222 13.64 5.98 -3.72
N PHE A 223 13.18 7.01 -3.03
CA PHE A 223 13.96 8.21 -2.68
C PHE A 223 14.21 8.26 -1.18
N GLU A 224 15.47 8.22 -0.78
CA GLU A 224 15.90 8.37 0.60
C GLU A 224 16.12 9.84 0.96
N GLY A 225 15.59 10.23 2.12
CA GLY A 225 15.74 11.58 2.64
C GLY A 225 15.43 11.67 4.13
N GLU A 226 15.20 12.90 4.59
CA GLU A 226 14.90 13.20 5.99
C GLU A 226 13.80 14.27 6.08
N ILE A 227 12.90 14.10 7.04
CA ILE A 227 11.91 15.10 7.42
C ILE A 227 12.64 16.26 8.10
N THR A 228 12.53 17.45 7.53
CA THR A 228 13.19 18.65 8.04
C THR A 228 12.18 19.62 8.64
N GLY A 229 12.50 20.26 9.76
CA GLY A 229 11.59 21.10 10.51
C GLY A 229 12.31 21.81 11.63
#